data_AF-A0AA95I3U2-F1
#
_entry.id   AF-A0AA95I3U2-F1
#
_cell.length_a   1.000
_cell.length_b   1.000
_cell.length_c   1.000
_cell.angle_alpha   90.00
_cell.angle_beta   90.00
_cell.angle_gamma   90.00
#
_symmetry.space_group_name_H-M   'P 1'
#
loop_
_entity.id
_entity.type
_entity.pdbx_description
1 polymer ?
#
loop_
_entity_poly.entity_id
_entity_poly.type
_entity_poly.pdbx_seq_one_letter_code
_entity_poly.pdbx_strand_id
1 'polypeptide(L)'
;MSVYHQMGHDTINLIHEKHLSSYKGAILSPVNYDEEKIIAQITKMRDKANFETIFDPQLYFPRSERGKLRQWSYFPSDVDTAIITEEKWWQSVVRNIVSTCKRINCHSACSPVFAPRKYTNEYYSMMINIGNFFAQEARNINIEPLQTVLVGLNDLSSETRPNHIASIISQADADRIYLVFVSEVIPRKELSDTEELVNAMKLIHILEEAGLNVLVGFCSSDFVLWKAAGASSCATGKFFNLRRFTSSRFEEPKAGGGQLPYWFEENLMAFLRESDLIRVQRNNLISKEFLRNPYSVQILKHMEDTPDKPWLALSWRQYMFAFADLEARINSRAVDVGKLLKEAENNWVTAEEKNILMEEIKNNGEWIRIWRRALIEYLQ
;
A
#
# COMPACT_ATOMS: atom_id res chain seq x y z
N MET A 1 12.49 -7.39 7.50
CA MET A 1 11.30 -6.76 6.89
C MET A 1 11.35 -6.90 5.37
N SER A 2 10.22 -6.80 4.68
CA SER A 2 10.13 -7.04 3.23
C SER A 2 9.16 -6.09 2.52
N VAL A 3 9.34 -5.94 1.20
CA VAL A 3 8.44 -5.19 0.32
C VAL A 3 7.69 -6.09 -0.64
N TYR A 4 6.42 -5.77 -0.87
CA TYR A 4 5.50 -6.54 -1.72
C TYR A 4 4.95 -5.69 -2.87
N HIS A 5 4.74 -6.33 -4.02
CA HIS A 5 4.00 -5.74 -5.12
C HIS A 5 2.51 -5.76 -4.80
N GLN A 6 1.89 -4.60 -4.63
CA GLN A 6 0.43 -4.46 -4.67
C GLN A 6 -0.02 -4.54 -6.13
N MET A 7 -0.58 -5.69 -6.53
CA MET A 7 -0.89 -5.94 -7.93
C MET A 7 -2.14 -5.18 -8.40
N GLY A 8 -2.08 -4.71 -9.64
CA GLY A 8 -3.22 -4.16 -10.36
C GLY A 8 -3.14 -4.49 -11.85
N HIS A 9 -3.86 -3.72 -12.66
CA HIS A 9 -3.86 -3.87 -14.11
C HIS A 9 -2.44 -3.76 -14.70
N ASP A 10 -2.09 -4.67 -15.61
CA ASP A 10 -0.81 -4.79 -16.30
C ASP A 10 0.43 -4.52 -15.42
N THR A 11 0.48 -5.16 -14.25
CA THR A 11 1.59 -5.05 -13.28
C THR A 11 2.54 -6.25 -13.35
N ILE A 12 2.12 -7.36 -13.98
CA ILE A 12 2.91 -8.61 -14.07
C ILE A 12 4.27 -8.42 -14.71
N ASN A 13 4.41 -7.46 -15.63
CA ASN A 13 5.68 -7.14 -16.28
C ASN A 13 6.73 -6.57 -15.30
N LEU A 14 6.31 -5.96 -14.18
CA LEU A 14 7.22 -5.41 -13.17
C LEU A 14 7.83 -6.49 -12.27
N ILE A 15 7.21 -7.68 -12.20
CA ILE A 15 7.63 -8.76 -11.30
C ILE A 15 8.95 -9.39 -11.76
N HIS A 16 9.17 -9.45 -13.08
CA HIS A 16 10.39 -9.99 -13.68
C HIS A 16 11.37 -8.89 -14.10
N GLU A 17 11.08 -7.64 -13.74
CA GLU A 17 11.97 -6.52 -14.00
C GLU A 17 13.25 -6.68 -13.17
N LYS A 18 14.42 -6.68 -13.84
CA LYS A 18 15.71 -7.08 -13.26
C LYS A 18 16.05 -6.31 -11.97
N HIS A 19 15.82 -5.01 -11.97
CA HIS A 19 16.17 -4.14 -10.84
C HIS A 19 15.10 -4.09 -9.75
N LEU A 20 13.98 -4.81 -9.89
CA LEU A 20 12.93 -4.92 -8.88
C LEU A 20 12.96 -6.27 -8.15
N SER A 21 14.10 -6.98 -8.17
CA SER A 21 14.28 -8.27 -7.51
C SER A 21 14.26 -8.22 -5.98
N SER A 22 14.35 -7.02 -5.37
CA SER A 22 14.26 -6.83 -3.92
C SER A 22 12.88 -7.16 -3.35
N TYR A 23 11.83 -7.10 -4.16
CA TYR A 23 10.49 -7.49 -3.76
C TYR A 23 10.40 -8.98 -3.42
N LYS A 24 9.82 -9.29 -2.25
CA LYS A 24 9.73 -10.65 -1.72
C LYS A 24 8.40 -11.34 -2.02
N GLY A 25 7.46 -10.61 -2.61
CA GLY A 25 6.20 -11.20 -3.00
C GLY A 25 5.27 -10.24 -3.72
N ALA A 26 4.08 -10.73 -4.03
CA ALA A 26 3.02 -9.97 -4.65
C ALA A 26 1.67 -10.26 -3.96
N ILE A 27 0.91 -9.20 -3.72
CA ILE A 27 -0.48 -9.25 -3.26
C ILE A 27 -1.36 -9.18 -4.51
N LEU A 28 -1.95 -10.31 -4.86
CA LEU A 28 -2.78 -10.52 -6.04
C LEU A 28 -4.18 -9.96 -5.81
N SER A 29 -4.74 -9.33 -6.84
CA SER A 29 -6.04 -8.67 -6.78
C SER A 29 -6.98 -9.19 -7.88
N PRO A 30 -8.18 -9.70 -7.54
CA PRO A 30 -9.22 -10.14 -8.48
C PRO A 30 -9.89 -8.99 -9.27
N VAL A 31 -9.63 -7.72 -8.93
CA VAL A 31 -10.36 -6.58 -9.51
C VAL A 31 -10.19 -6.50 -11.04
N ASN A 32 -9.00 -6.81 -11.56
CA ASN A 32 -8.66 -6.63 -12.98
C ASN A 32 -8.49 -7.96 -13.74
N TYR A 33 -8.52 -9.09 -13.03
CA TYR A 33 -8.19 -10.40 -13.57
C TYR A 33 -9.23 -11.43 -13.13
N ASP A 34 -9.55 -12.34 -14.03
CA ASP A 34 -10.30 -13.57 -13.73
C ASP A 34 -9.38 -14.62 -13.09
N GLU A 35 -9.99 -15.73 -12.65
CA GLU A 35 -9.29 -16.82 -11.95
C GLU A 35 -8.16 -17.42 -12.80
N GLU A 36 -8.40 -17.66 -14.09
CA GLU A 36 -7.42 -18.22 -15.03
C GLU A 36 -6.17 -17.34 -15.15
N LYS A 37 -6.35 -16.01 -15.26
CA LYS A 37 -5.22 -15.08 -15.32
C LYS A 37 -4.43 -15.04 -14.02
N ILE A 38 -5.09 -15.15 -12.86
CA ILE A 38 -4.39 -15.22 -11.58
C ILE A 38 -3.59 -16.52 -11.46
N ILE A 39 -4.15 -17.67 -11.86
CA ILE A 39 -3.41 -18.95 -11.94
C ILE A 39 -2.16 -18.80 -12.82
N ALA A 40 -2.30 -18.19 -14.00
CA ALA A 40 -1.18 -17.96 -14.90
C ALA A 40 -0.11 -17.01 -14.29
N GLN A 41 -0.52 -15.98 -13.55
CA GLN A 41 0.41 -15.09 -12.85
C GLN A 41 1.17 -15.82 -11.74
N ILE A 42 0.47 -16.58 -10.89
CA ILE A 42 1.09 -17.38 -9.81
C ILE A 42 2.09 -18.36 -10.42
N THR A 43 1.71 -19.05 -11.49
CA THR A 43 2.59 -20.02 -12.17
C THR A 43 3.88 -19.36 -12.63
N LYS A 44 3.82 -18.17 -13.25
CA LYS A 44 5.02 -17.42 -13.65
C LYS A 44 5.86 -16.94 -12.47
N MET A 45 5.25 -16.63 -11.34
CA MET A 45 5.94 -16.16 -10.14
C MET A 45 6.70 -17.28 -9.42
N ARG A 46 6.32 -18.54 -9.59
CA ARG A 46 6.98 -19.69 -8.95
C ARG A 46 8.43 -19.89 -9.38
N ASP A 47 8.80 -19.39 -10.55
CA ASP A 47 10.19 -19.41 -11.03
C ASP A 47 11.11 -18.52 -10.17
N LYS A 48 10.55 -17.64 -9.34
CA LYS A 48 11.31 -16.78 -8.43
C LYS A 48 11.46 -17.47 -7.07
N ALA A 49 12.71 -17.76 -6.71
CA ALA A 49 13.04 -18.31 -5.40
C ALA A 49 12.58 -17.36 -4.27
N ASN A 50 11.96 -17.93 -3.23
CA ASN A 50 11.49 -17.20 -2.04
C ASN A 50 10.56 -16.02 -2.35
N PHE A 51 9.72 -16.16 -3.39
CA PHE A 51 8.74 -15.15 -3.77
C PHE A 51 7.33 -15.57 -3.37
N GLU A 52 6.76 -14.88 -2.40
CA GLU A 52 5.44 -15.18 -1.86
C GLU A 52 4.32 -14.62 -2.74
N THR A 53 3.28 -15.43 -2.96
CA THR A 53 2.03 -14.96 -3.59
C THR A 53 0.93 -14.95 -2.55
N ILE A 54 0.42 -13.74 -2.27
CA ILE A 54 -0.66 -13.50 -1.31
C ILE A 54 -1.92 -13.19 -2.10
N PHE A 55 -3.02 -13.90 -1.89
CA PHE A 55 -4.30 -13.58 -2.51
C PHE A 55 -5.16 -12.70 -1.62
N ASP A 56 -5.49 -11.49 -2.07
CA ASP A 56 -6.47 -10.62 -1.41
C ASP A 56 -7.82 -10.75 -2.14
N PRO A 57 -8.89 -11.27 -1.50
CA PRO A 57 -10.19 -11.46 -2.15
C PRO A 57 -10.90 -10.16 -2.51
N GLN A 58 -10.45 -9.00 -2.01
CA GLN A 58 -10.97 -7.65 -2.31
C GLN A 58 -12.48 -7.48 -2.06
N LEU A 59 -13.00 -8.09 -1.00
CA LEU A 59 -14.41 -7.97 -0.58
C LEU A 59 -14.73 -6.65 0.15
N TYR A 60 -13.86 -5.64 0.02
CA TYR A 60 -14.01 -4.34 0.67
C TYR A 60 -15.35 -3.66 0.37
N PHE A 61 -15.86 -3.83 -0.84
CA PHE A 61 -17.17 -3.31 -1.25
C PHE A 61 -17.94 -4.43 -1.98
N PRO A 62 -18.66 -5.32 -1.26
CA PRO A 62 -19.32 -6.47 -1.86
C PRO A 62 -20.43 -6.12 -2.87
N ARG A 63 -20.91 -4.87 -2.87
CA ARG A 63 -21.88 -4.33 -3.85
C ARG A 63 -21.23 -3.81 -5.12
N SER A 64 -19.91 -3.83 -5.21
CA SER A 64 -19.18 -3.26 -6.35
C SER A 64 -19.33 -4.14 -7.59
N GLU A 65 -19.65 -3.51 -8.71
CA GLU A 65 -19.59 -4.11 -10.06
C GLU A 65 -18.20 -3.95 -10.70
N ARG A 66 -17.18 -3.53 -9.93
CA ARG A 66 -15.90 -3.11 -10.48
C ARG A 66 -15.16 -4.26 -11.16
N GLY A 67 -14.94 -4.09 -12.46
CA GLY A 67 -14.00 -4.91 -13.22
C GLY A 67 -14.41 -6.37 -13.27
N LYS A 68 -13.59 -7.25 -12.71
CA LYS A 68 -13.75 -8.70 -12.76
C LYS A 68 -14.33 -9.30 -11.48
N LEU A 69 -14.57 -8.51 -10.44
CA LEU A 69 -14.97 -8.99 -9.11
C LEU A 69 -16.15 -9.96 -9.13
N ARG A 70 -17.26 -9.60 -9.80
CA ARG A 70 -18.47 -10.42 -9.93
C ARG A 70 -18.31 -11.71 -10.73
N GLN A 71 -17.18 -11.89 -11.42
CA GLN A 71 -16.87 -13.12 -12.16
C GLN A 71 -16.26 -14.21 -11.25
N TRP A 72 -15.86 -13.85 -10.03
CA TRP A 72 -15.29 -14.79 -9.08
C TRP A 72 -16.38 -15.49 -8.27
N SER A 73 -16.26 -16.80 -8.13
CA SER A 73 -17.27 -17.67 -7.51
C SER A 73 -17.56 -17.36 -6.04
N TYR A 74 -16.62 -16.74 -5.32
CA TYR A 74 -16.81 -16.32 -3.94
C TYR A 74 -17.44 -14.94 -3.80
N PHE A 75 -17.46 -14.14 -4.87
CA PHE A 75 -17.95 -12.77 -4.80
C PHE A 75 -19.48 -12.83 -4.73
N PRO A 76 -20.10 -12.36 -3.64
CA PRO A 76 -21.51 -12.59 -3.38
C PRO A 76 -22.38 -11.90 -4.42
N SER A 77 -23.41 -12.56 -4.91
CA SER A 77 -24.42 -11.98 -5.82
C SER A 77 -25.71 -11.56 -5.10
N ASP A 78 -25.83 -11.88 -3.82
CA ASP A 78 -27.04 -11.75 -2.99
C ASP A 78 -26.93 -10.61 -1.96
N VAL A 79 -25.94 -9.73 -2.08
CA VAL A 79 -25.64 -8.67 -1.09
C VAL A 79 -26.81 -7.71 -0.84
N ASP A 80 -27.69 -7.53 -1.83
CA ASP A 80 -28.86 -6.66 -1.71
C ASP A 80 -29.99 -7.32 -0.89
N THR A 81 -30.02 -8.65 -0.82
CA THR A 81 -31.01 -9.42 -0.04
C THR A 81 -30.43 -10.03 1.23
N ALA A 82 -29.11 -10.09 1.36
CA ALA A 82 -28.40 -10.68 2.49
C ALA A 82 -28.25 -9.71 3.67
N ILE A 83 -28.30 -10.27 4.88
CA ILE A 83 -27.93 -9.57 6.11
C ILE A 83 -26.42 -9.77 6.31
N ILE A 84 -25.62 -8.81 5.84
CA ILE A 84 -24.14 -8.86 5.87
C ILE A 84 -23.52 -8.90 7.28
N THR A 85 -24.35 -8.77 8.32
CA THR A 85 -23.95 -8.95 9.72
C THR A 85 -24.17 -10.37 10.23
N GLU A 86 -24.76 -11.26 9.42
CA GLU A 86 -24.94 -12.67 9.79
C GLU A 86 -23.67 -13.48 9.54
N GLU A 87 -23.23 -14.18 10.58
CA GLU A 87 -22.06 -15.03 10.54
C GLU A 87 -22.19 -16.16 9.50
N LYS A 88 -23.37 -16.77 9.38
CA LYS A 88 -23.61 -17.88 8.42
C LYS A 88 -23.35 -17.47 6.98
N TRP A 89 -23.70 -16.24 6.62
CA TRP A 89 -23.45 -15.70 5.29
C TRP A 89 -21.94 -15.61 5.03
N TRP A 90 -21.19 -15.06 5.98
CA TRP A 90 -19.73 -14.99 5.90
C TRP A 90 -19.05 -16.35 5.89
N GLN A 91 -19.53 -17.33 6.66
CA GLN A 91 -18.99 -18.69 6.63
C GLN A 91 -19.10 -19.31 5.23
N SER A 92 -20.21 -19.07 4.52
CA SER A 92 -20.37 -19.51 3.12
C SER A 92 -19.36 -18.83 2.19
N VAL A 93 -19.22 -17.50 2.31
CA VAL A 93 -18.24 -16.72 1.55
C VAL A 93 -16.82 -17.20 1.81
N VAL A 94 -16.44 -17.41 3.07
CA VAL A 94 -15.12 -17.91 3.49
C VAL A 94 -14.81 -19.27 2.86
N ARG A 95 -15.74 -20.23 2.91
CA ARG A 95 -15.54 -21.55 2.28
C ARG A 95 -15.29 -21.44 0.78
N ASN A 96 -15.99 -20.53 0.09
CA ASN A 96 -15.76 -20.28 -1.33
C ASN A 96 -14.39 -19.64 -1.58
N ILE A 97 -13.96 -18.68 -0.75
CA ILE A 97 -12.61 -18.09 -0.84
C ILE A 97 -11.54 -19.16 -0.66
N VAL A 98 -11.65 -20.01 0.36
CA VAL A 98 -10.69 -21.09 0.65
C VAL A 98 -10.64 -22.09 -0.50
N SER A 99 -11.80 -22.48 -1.05
CA SER A 99 -11.88 -23.31 -2.25
C SER A 99 -11.18 -22.66 -3.45
N THR A 100 -11.34 -21.34 -3.63
CA THR A 100 -10.61 -20.57 -4.66
C THR A 100 -9.11 -20.55 -4.39
N CYS A 101 -8.66 -20.31 -3.15
CA CYS A 101 -7.24 -20.32 -2.78
C CYS A 101 -6.59 -21.66 -3.13
N LYS A 102 -7.29 -22.78 -2.91
CA LYS A 102 -6.83 -24.11 -3.31
C LYS A 102 -6.67 -24.25 -4.83
N ARG A 103 -7.62 -23.72 -5.62
CA ARG A 103 -7.56 -23.79 -7.09
C ARG A 103 -6.45 -22.91 -7.67
N ILE A 104 -6.31 -21.67 -7.18
CA ILE A 104 -5.26 -20.76 -7.65
C ILE A 104 -3.88 -21.11 -7.10
N ASN A 105 -3.84 -21.87 -6.01
CA ASN A 105 -2.63 -22.40 -5.37
C ASN A 105 -1.62 -21.28 -5.04
N CYS A 106 -2.13 -20.26 -4.34
CA CYS A 106 -1.32 -19.20 -3.72
C CYS A 106 -0.62 -19.73 -2.46
N HIS A 107 0.38 -18.99 -1.95
CA HIS A 107 1.07 -19.38 -0.72
C HIS A 107 0.24 -18.97 0.51
N SER A 108 -0.32 -17.77 0.43
CA SER A 108 -1.01 -17.12 1.54
C SER A 108 -2.25 -16.42 1.03
N ALA A 109 -3.20 -16.13 1.91
CA ALA A 109 -4.41 -15.41 1.53
C ALA A 109 -4.93 -14.54 2.68
N CYS A 110 -5.52 -13.40 2.32
CA CYS A 110 -6.07 -12.45 3.27
C CYS A 110 -7.54 -12.81 3.59
N SER A 111 -7.93 -12.68 4.86
CA SER A 111 -9.32 -12.87 5.28
C SER A 111 -10.24 -11.85 4.62
N PRO A 112 -11.52 -12.19 4.38
CA PRO A 112 -12.45 -11.22 3.82
C PRO A 112 -12.79 -10.13 4.83
N VAL A 113 -12.96 -8.91 4.33
CA VAL A 113 -13.38 -7.74 5.11
C VAL A 113 -14.17 -6.81 4.20
N PHE A 114 -15.13 -6.07 4.76
CA PHE A 114 -15.84 -5.01 4.05
C PHE A 114 -15.61 -3.66 4.72
N ALA A 115 -15.64 -2.56 3.96
CA ALA A 115 -15.58 -1.21 4.47
C ALA A 115 -16.93 -0.86 5.13
N PRO A 116 -16.97 -0.62 6.45
CA PRO A 116 -18.20 -0.25 7.13
C PRO A 116 -18.48 1.24 6.91
N ARG A 117 -19.71 1.66 7.22
CA ARG A 117 -20.01 3.10 7.33
C ARG A 117 -19.34 3.75 8.53
N LYS A 118 -19.11 2.98 9.59
CA LYS A 118 -18.45 3.38 10.84
C LYS A 118 -17.57 2.24 11.32
N TYR A 119 -16.33 2.55 11.69
CA TYR A 119 -15.37 1.60 12.21
C TYR A 119 -15.58 1.43 13.72
N THR A 120 -16.60 0.68 14.14
CA THR A 120 -16.88 0.45 15.58
C THR A 120 -16.10 -0.75 16.13
N ASN A 121 -16.06 -0.91 17.45
CA ASN A 121 -15.43 -2.08 18.07
C ASN A 121 -16.13 -3.38 17.68
N GLU A 122 -17.47 -3.36 17.61
CA GLU A 122 -18.28 -4.52 17.20
C GLU A 122 -17.98 -4.93 15.76
N TYR A 123 -17.72 -3.96 14.87
CA TYR A 123 -17.25 -4.24 13.52
C TYR A 123 -15.90 -4.97 13.54
N TYR A 124 -14.91 -4.47 14.28
CA TYR A 124 -13.61 -5.13 14.38
C TYR A 124 -13.75 -6.54 14.96
N SER A 125 -14.50 -6.73 16.05
CA SER A 125 -14.72 -8.05 16.65
C SER A 125 -15.40 -9.02 15.66
N MET A 126 -16.36 -8.54 14.87
CA MET A 126 -16.99 -9.35 13.83
C MET A 126 -15.98 -9.76 12.75
N MET A 127 -15.12 -8.85 12.28
CA MET A 127 -14.12 -9.15 11.26
C MET A 127 -13.01 -10.08 11.76
N ILE A 128 -12.66 -10.01 13.06
CA ILE A 128 -11.75 -10.97 13.69
C ILE A 128 -12.39 -12.35 13.77
N ASN A 129 -13.65 -12.47 14.20
CA ASN A 129 -14.33 -13.77 14.22
C ASN A 129 -14.40 -14.43 12.84
N ILE A 130 -14.74 -13.65 11.80
CA ILE A 130 -14.76 -14.12 10.41
C ILE A 130 -13.36 -14.53 9.95
N GLY A 131 -12.34 -13.74 10.30
CA GLY A 131 -10.96 -14.03 9.94
C GLY A 131 -10.37 -15.23 10.69
N ASN A 132 -10.78 -15.50 11.93
CA ASN A 132 -10.42 -16.70 12.69
C ASN A 132 -11.03 -17.94 12.03
N PHE A 133 -12.30 -17.88 11.64
CA PHE A 133 -12.92 -18.95 10.86
C PHE A 133 -12.18 -19.18 9.52
N PHE A 134 -11.82 -18.11 8.81
CA PHE A 134 -10.99 -18.19 7.61
C PHE A 134 -9.62 -18.82 7.88
N ALA A 135 -8.93 -18.44 8.96
CA ALA A 135 -7.61 -18.95 9.30
C ALA A 135 -7.63 -20.45 9.55
N GLN A 136 -8.65 -20.95 10.25
CA GLN A 136 -8.86 -22.39 10.48
C GLN A 136 -9.07 -23.14 9.16
N GLU A 137 -9.96 -22.65 8.29
CA GLU A 137 -10.26 -23.29 7.00
C GLU A 137 -9.07 -23.21 6.03
N ALA A 138 -8.32 -22.11 6.01
CA ALA A 138 -7.14 -21.92 5.15
C ALA A 138 -5.99 -22.86 5.54
N ARG A 139 -5.72 -23.03 6.84
CA ARG A 139 -4.68 -23.95 7.33
C ARG A 139 -4.97 -25.40 6.97
N ASN A 140 -6.24 -25.81 6.94
CA ASN A 140 -6.65 -27.16 6.53
C ASN A 140 -6.24 -27.51 5.08
N ILE A 141 -5.95 -26.50 4.26
CA ILE A 141 -5.48 -26.68 2.88
C ILE A 141 -4.05 -26.17 2.67
N ASN A 142 -3.29 -25.96 3.75
CA ASN A 142 -1.91 -25.44 3.75
C ASN A 142 -1.77 -24.05 3.10
N ILE A 143 -2.77 -23.18 3.28
CA ILE A 143 -2.67 -21.76 2.93
C ILE A 143 -2.40 -20.96 4.19
N GLU A 144 -1.37 -20.12 4.17
CA GLU A 144 -1.03 -19.26 5.30
C GLU A 144 -2.02 -18.08 5.39
N PRO A 145 -2.76 -17.93 6.50
CA PRO A 145 -3.76 -16.88 6.61
C PRO A 145 -3.14 -15.54 7.04
N LEU A 146 -3.65 -14.45 6.46
CA LEU A 146 -3.46 -13.10 6.97
C LEU A 146 -4.82 -12.55 7.41
N GLN A 147 -4.91 -11.98 8.60
CA GLN A 147 -6.11 -11.23 8.99
C GLN A 147 -6.08 -9.86 8.30
N THR A 148 -7.02 -9.60 7.40
CA THR A 148 -7.21 -8.26 6.86
C THR A 148 -7.87 -7.37 7.90
N VAL A 149 -7.33 -6.17 8.07
CA VAL A 149 -7.91 -5.13 8.93
C VAL A 149 -8.01 -3.84 8.13
N LEU A 150 -9.24 -3.34 7.97
CA LEU A 150 -9.48 -2.00 7.45
C LEU A 150 -9.56 -1.01 8.61
N VAL A 151 -8.79 0.07 8.54
CA VAL A 151 -8.86 1.16 9.53
C VAL A 151 -9.04 2.48 8.79
N GLY A 152 -10.14 3.19 9.05
CA GLY A 152 -10.30 4.57 8.59
C GLY A 152 -9.31 5.47 9.31
N LEU A 153 -8.48 6.24 8.58
CA LEU A 153 -7.53 7.16 9.23
C LEU A 153 -8.24 8.18 10.12
N ASN A 154 -9.41 8.66 9.71
CA ASN A 154 -10.24 9.57 10.50
C ASN A 154 -10.71 8.99 11.85
N ASP A 155 -10.87 7.66 11.95
CA ASP A 155 -11.21 6.97 13.19
C ASP A 155 -10.04 7.02 14.19
N LEU A 156 -8.81 7.21 13.69
CA LEU A 156 -7.59 7.35 14.47
C LEU A 156 -7.29 8.79 14.90
N SER A 157 -8.24 9.73 14.77
CA SER A 157 -8.10 11.07 15.35
C SER A 157 -8.06 11.05 16.89
N SER A 158 -8.60 10.01 17.53
CA SER A 158 -8.55 9.85 18.99
C SER A 158 -7.34 9.05 19.47
N GLU A 159 -6.59 9.61 20.43
CA GLU A 159 -5.39 8.99 21.03
C GLU A 159 -5.63 7.59 21.62
N THR A 160 -6.84 7.31 22.13
CA THR A 160 -7.15 6.00 22.73
C THR A 160 -7.54 4.94 21.68
N ARG A 161 -7.85 5.36 20.45
CA ARG A 161 -8.37 4.47 19.41
C ARG A 161 -7.39 3.34 19.04
N PRO A 162 -6.08 3.59 18.85
CA PRO A 162 -5.12 2.53 18.54
C PRO A 162 -5.16 1.37 19.54
N ASN A 163 -5.21 1.67 20.85
CA ASN A 163 -5.25 0.65 21.90
C ASN A 163 -6.52 -0.20 21.83
N HIS A 164 -7.69 0.43 21.64
CA HIS A 164 -8.96 -0.29 21.50
C HIS A 164 -8.96 -1.20 20.28
N ILE A 165 -8.49 -0.70 19.14
CA ILE A 165 -8.42 -1.47 17.90
C ILE A 165 -7.43 -2.63 18.06
N ALA A 166 -6.22 -2.37 18.56
CA ALA A 166 -5.19 -3.39 18.75
C ALA A 166 -5.61 -4.48 19.73
N SER A 167 -6.30 -4.14 20.83
CA SER A 167 -6.81 -5.10 21.81
C SER A 167 -7.86 -6.07 21.23
N ILE A 168 -8.55 -5.67 20.15
CA ILE A 168 -9.49 -6.55 19.45
C ILE A 168 -8.73 -7.39 18.43
N ILE A 169 -7.85 -6.77 17.63
CA ILE A 169 -7.08 -7.45 16.59
C ILE A 169 -6.12 -8.50 17.17
N SER A 170 -5.60 -8.31 18.39
CA SER A 170 -4.73 -9.28 19.06
C SER A 170 -5.40 -10.62 19.35
N GLN A 171 -6.71 -10.74 19.15
CA GLN A 171 -7.47 -11.99 19.24
C GLN A 171 -7.53 -12.75 17.91
N ALA A 172 -6.85 -12.25 16.86
CA ALA A 172 -6.75 -12.94 15.58
C ALA A 172 -5.97 -14.26 15.72
N ASP A 173 -6.49 -15.33 15.13
CA ASP A 173 -5.82 -16.62 15.05
C ASP A 173 -4.66 -16.61 14.06
N ALA A 174 -4.55 -15.58 13.21
CA ALA A 174 -3.48 -15.41 12.23
C ALA A 174 -2.33 -14.56 12.81
N ASP A 175 -1.10 -15.03 12.66
CA ASP A 175 0.11 -14.33 13.16
C ASP A 175 0.52 -13.13 12.28
N ARG A 176 -0.24 -12.86 11.23
CA ARG A 176 0.04 -11.82 10.23
C ARG A 176 -1.19 -10.97 10.00
N ILE A 177 -1.00 -9.66 10.06
CA ILE A 177 -2.04 -8.68 9.77
C ILE A 177 -1.77 -8.05 8.42
N TYR A 178 -2.77 -8.07 7.54
CA TYR A 178 -2.78 -7.22 6.36
C TYR A 178 -3.55 -5.94 6.67
N LEU A 179 -2.82 -4.90 7.05
CA LEU A 179 -3.37 -3.62 7.49
C LEU A 179 -3.58 -2.69 6.29
N VAL A 180 -4.80 -2.19 6.12
CA VAL A 180 -5.13 -1.23 5.06
C VAL A 180 -5.75 0.01 5.69
N PHE A 181 -5.04 1.13 5.56
CA PHE A 181 -5.57 2.43 5.94
C PHE A 181 -6.50 2.96 4.85
N VAL A 182 -7.73 3.29 5.24
CA VAL A 182 -8.73 3.91 4.37
C VAL A 182 -8.68 5.41 4.57
N SER A 183 -8.45 6.14 3.46
CA SER A 183 -8.34 7.59 3.46
C SER A 183 -9.27 8.21 2.43
N GLU A 184 -9.73 9.43 2.71
CA GLU A 184 -10.41 10.28 1.73
C GLU A 184 -9.40 11.16 0.95
N VAL A 185 -8.13 11.13 1.32
CA VAL A 185 -7.06 11.82 0.59
C VAL A 185 -6.85 11.13 -0.76
N ILE A 186 -7.02 11.90 -1.84
CA ILE A 186 -6.85 11.36 -3.18
C ILE A 186 -5.44 10.74 -3.36
N PRO A 187 -5.30 9.62 -4.11
CA PRO A 187 -4.07 8.84 -4.10
C PRO A 187 -2.78 9.55 -4.56
N ARG A 188 -2.87 10.73 -5.20
CA ARG A 188 -1.70 11.51 -5.64
C ARG A 188 -1.18 12.51 -4.61
N LYS A 189 -1.89 12.71 -3.50
CA LYS A 189 -1.51 13.65 -2.44
C LYS A 189 -1.03 12.94 -1.21
N GLU A 190 -0.11 13.54 -0.49
CA GLU A 190 0.36 12.97 0.76
C GLU A 190 -0.59 13.20 1.93
N LEU A 191 -0.52 12.31 2.92
CA LEU A 191 -1.29 12.39 4.16
C LEU A 191 -0.80 13.60 4.97
N SER A 192 -1.74 14.36 5.53
CA SER A 192 -1.46 15.67 6.12
C SER A 192 -2.22 15.92 7.42
N ASP A 193 -2.60 14.86 8.14
CA ASP A 193 -3.17 14.98 9.48
C ASP A 193 -2.20 14.39 10.50
N THR A 194 -1.82 15.17 11.52
CA THR A 194 -0.81 14.73 12.50
C THR A 194 -1.38 13.65 13.41
N GLU A 195 -2.61 13.84 13.90
CA GLU A 195 -3.23 12.95 14.89
C GLU A 195 -3.51 11.58 14.28
N GLU A 196 -4.05 11.55 13.05
CA GLU A 196 -4.27 10.31 12.30
C GLU A 196 -2.96 9.53 12.10
N LEU A 197 -1.87 10.22 11.74
CA LEU A 197 -0.57 9.60 11.50
C LEU A 197 0.09 9.08 12.78
N VAL A 198 0.08 9.85 13.87
CA VAL A 198 0.62 9.41 15.18
C VAL A 198 -0.09 8.13 15.62
N ASN A 199 -1.42 8.13 15.57
CA ASN A 199 -2.21 7.01 16.05
C ASN A 199 -2.14 5.79 15.10
N ALA A 200 -1.97 6.00 13.79
CA ALA A 200 -1.66 4.92 12.85
C ALA A 200 -0.29 4.27 13.14
N MET A 201 0.73 5.06 13.47
CA MET A 201 2.04 4.56 13.89
C MET A 201 1.93 3.80 15.23
N LYS A 202 1.23 4.35 16.23
CA LYS A 202 0.98 3.66 17.50
C LYS A 202 0.27 2.31 17.28
N LEU A 203 -0.75 2.27 16.41
CA LEU A 203 -1.45 1.02 16.10
C LEU A 203 -0.52 -0.05 15.52
N ILE A 204 0.29 0.30 14.51
CA ILE A 204 1.29 -0.61 13.93
C ILE A 204 2.24 -1.13 15.02
N HIS A 205 2.76 -0.22 15.84
CA HIS A 205 3.70 -0.56 16.90
C HIS A 205 3.10 -1.55 17.91
N ILE A 206 1.90 -1.29 18.41
CA ILE A 206 1.23 -2.15 19.39
C ILE A 206 0.96 -3.55 18.81
N LEU A 207 0.57 -3.63 17.53
CA LEU A 207 0.35 -4.92 16.87
C LEU A 207 1.64 -5.73 16.71
N GLU A 208 2.73 -5.08 16.28
CA GLU A 208 4.05 -5.72 16.18
C GLU A 208 4.57 -6.16 17.55
N GLU A 209 4.41 -5.34 18.60
CA GLU A 209 4.78 -5.71 19.97
C GLU A 209 3.96 -6.88 20.52
N ALA A 210 2.71 -7.02 20.07
CA ALA A 210 1.87 -8.18 20.37
C ALA A 210 2.28 -9.46 19.59
N GLY A 211 3.34 -9.39 18.78
CA GLY A 211 3.85 -10.52 18.00
C GLY A 211 3.13 -10.73 16.66
N LEU A 212 2.29 -9.79 16.24
CA LEU A 212 1.59 -9.85 14.97
C LEU A 212 2.39 -9.14 13.88
N ASN A 213 2.83 -9.88 12.87
CA ASN A 213 3.60 -9.30 11.77
C ASN A 213 2.68 -8.46 10.87
N VAL A 214 2.86 -7.14 10.87
CA VAL A 214 2.04 -6.18 10.12
C VAL A 214 2.60 -5.95 8.72
N LEU A 215 1.83 -6.34 7.72
CA LEU A 215 1.99 -5.96 6.32
C LEU A 215 1.04 -4.80 6.02
N VAL A 216 1.59 -3.60 5.86
CA VAL A 216 0.78 -2.43 5.47
C VAL A 216 0.60 -2.42 3.95
N GLY A 217 -0.66 -2.50 3.51
CA GLY A 217 -1.05 -2.44 2.11
C GLY A 217 -1.13 -1.01 1.57
N PHE A 218 -1.07 -0.87 0.25
CA PHE A 218 -1.31 0.40 -0.45
C PHE A 218 -0.52 1.59 0.11
N CYS A 219 0.81 1.46 0.21
CA CYS A 219 1.67 2.52 0.71
C CYS A 219 2.22 3.42 -0.40
N SER A 220 2.25 4.73 -0.15
CA SER A 220 2.97 5.72 -0.95
C SER A 220 4.33 5.99 -0.30
N SER A 221 4.81 7.23 -0.34
CA SER A 221 6.00 7.73 0.36
C SER A 221 5.81 7.77 1.89
N ASP A 222 4.57 7.81 2.39
CA ASP A 222 4.23 7.70 3.82
C ASP A 222 4.67 6.38 4.48
N PHE A 223 5.08 5.38 3.68
CA PHE A 223 5.61 4.10 4.19
C PHE A 223 6.77 4.27 5.16
N VAL A 224 7.56 5.34 5.04
CA VAL A 224 8.68 5.61 5.97
C VAL A 224 8.21 5.74 7.42
N LEU A 225 7.00 6.25 7.64
CA LEU A 225 6.38 6.34 8.96
C LEU A 225 5.98 4.96 9.48
N TRP A 226 5.37 4.14 8.62
CA TRP A 226 5.01 2.75 8.95
C TRP A 226 6.24 1.92 9.30
N LYS A 227 7.34 2.09 8.55
CA LYS A 227 8.62 1.45 8.85
C LYS A 227 9.23 1.94 10.16
N ALA A 228 9.19 3.24 10.44
CA ALA A 228 9.66 3.80 11.71
C ALA A 228 8.85 3.27 12.91
N ALA A 229 7.57 3.00 12.73
CA ALA A 229 6.69 2.41 13.73
C ALA A 229 6.91 0.90 13.95
N GLY A 230 7.72 0.25 13.10
CA GLY A 230 8.07 -1.16 13.22
C GLY A 230 7.36 -2.11 12.27
N ALA A 231 6.58 -1.62 11.30
CA ALA A 231 5.85 -2.51 10.36
C ALA A 231 6.78 -3.54 9.71
N SER A 232 6.41 -4.82 9.85
CA SER A 232 7.13 -5.97 9.33
C SER A 232 7.30 -5.92 7.82
N SER A 233 6.31 -5.40 7.10
CA SER A 233 6.33 -5.29 5.63
C SER A 233 5.45 -4.15 5.12
N CYS A 234 5.75 -3.67 3.90
CA CYS A 234 4.91 -2.71 3.19
C CYS A 234 4.66 -3.15 1.74
N ALA A 235 3.49 -2.85 1.20
CA ALA A 235 3.15 -3.11 -0.19
C ALA A 235 2.85 -1.82 -0.95
N THR A 236 3.35 -1.73 -2.18
CA THR A 236 3.09 -0.59 -3.06
C THR A 236 2.89 -1.06 -4.49
N GLY A 237 2.34 -0.21 -5.36
CA GLY A 237 2.03 -0.58 -6.72
C GLY A 237 2.34 0.47 -7.77
N LYS A 238 2.23 0.02 -9.02
CA LYS A 238 2.49 0.78 -10.25
C LYS A 238 1.75 2.13 -10.29
N PHE A 239 0.44 2.10 -10.02
CA PHE A 239 -0.43 3.26 -10.09
C PHE A 239 -0.70 3.84 -8.70
N PHE A 240 -0.95 5.15 -8.59
CA PHE A 240 -1.22 5.82 -7.32
C PHE A 240 -2.39 5.20 -6.52
N ASN A 241 -3.45 4.71 -7.17
CA ASN A 241 -4.55 4.00 -6.48
C ASN A 241 -4.16 2.60 -5.94
N LEU A 242 -2.95 2.12 -6.24
CA LEU A 242 -2.31 0.97 -5.60
C LEU A 242 -1.33 1.39 -4.49
N ARG A 243 -1.14 2.70 -4.29
CA ARG A 243 -0.25 3.33 -3.28
C ARG A 243 -1.03 4.09 -2.20
N ARG A 244 -2.35 4.13 -2.32
CA ARG A 244 -3.27 4.60 -1.29
C ARG A 244 -4.62 3.97 -1.54
N PHE A 245 -5.22 3.42 -0.50
CA PHE A 245 -6.53 2.82 -0.59
C PHE A 245 -7.61 3.89 -0.40
N THR A 246 -8.48 4.04 -1.41
CA THR A 246 -9.65 4.92 -1.37
C THR A 246 -10.86 4.16 -1.88
N SER A 247 -12.05 4.48 -1.34
CA SER A 247 -13.33 3.90 -1.75
C SER A 247 -13.59 4.03 -3.26
N SER A 248 -13.21 5.17 -3.83
CA SER A 248 -13.33 5.50 -5.26
C SER A 248 -12.67 4.49 -6.22
N ARG A 249 -11.76 3.64 -5.75
CA ARG A 249 -11.19 2.54 -6.54
C ARG A 249 -12.25 1.53 -6.99
N PHE A 250 -13.31 1.36 -6.21
CA PHE A 250 -14.40 0.40 -6.42
C PHE A 250 -15.63 1.02 -7.07
N GLU A 251 -15.55 2.30 -7.43
CA GLU A 251 -16.56 3.00 -8.21
C GLU A 251 -16.29 2.86 -9.72
N GLU A 252 -17.34 3.03 -10.52
CA GLU A 252 -17.23 3.18 -11.97
C GLU A 252 -16.34 4.39 -12.32
N PRO A 253 -15.33 4.27 -13.20
CA PRO A 253 -14.48 5.40 -13.55
C PRO A 253 -15.31 6.49 -14.23
N LYS A 254 -15.38 7.68 -13.63
CA LYS A 254 -16.18 8.79 -14.18
C LYS A 254 -15.62 9.38 -15.50
N ALA A 255 -14.34 9.14 -15.81
CA ALA A 255 -13.69 9.29 -17.11
C ALA A 255 -12.19 8.95 -16.95
N GLY A 256 -11.53 8.48 -18.01
CA GLY A 256 -10.09 8.19 -18.00
C GLY A 256 -9.26 9.46 -18.07
N GLY A 257 -8.74 9.95 -16.94
CA GLY A 257 -7.70 10.97 -16.94
C GLY A 257 -6.37 10.41 -17.46
N GLY A 258 -5.68 11.16 -18.32
CA GLY A 258 -4.36 10.78 -18.81
C GLY A 258 -3.37 10.47 -17.69
N GLN A 259 -2.51 9.48 -17.90
CA GLN A 259 -1.44 9.14 -16.97
C GLN A 259 -0.22 10.02 -17.25
N LEU A 260 0.25 10.73 -16.23
CA LEU A 260 1.44 11.57 -16.30
C LEU A 260 2.63 10.84 -15.69
N PRO A 261 3.84 11.00 -16.24
CA PRO A 261 5.06 10.52 -15.62
C PRO A 261 5.38 11.36 -14.37
N TYR A 262 5.84 10.69 -13.31
CA TYR A 262 6.31 11.32 -12.08
C TYR A 262 7.62 10.69 -11.64
N TRP A 263 8.55 11.53 -11.18
CA TRP A 263 9.77 11.14 -10.51
C TRP A 263 9.55 11.21 -9.00
N PHE A 264 9.85 10.15 -8.26
CA PHE A 264 9.88 10.23 -6.81
C PHE A 264 11.26 10.74 -6.36
N GLU A 265 11.28 11.91 -5.73
CA GLU A 265 12.49 12.56 -5.22
C GLU A 265 12.62 12.35 -3.71
N GLU A 266 13.65 11.62 -3.30
CA GLU A 266 13.89 11.27 -1.90
C GLU A 266 14.26 12.48 -1.04
N ASN A 267 15.06 13.43 -1.56
CA ASN A 267 15.44 14.62 -0.81
C ASN A 267 14.29 15.55 -0.51
N LEU A 268 13.15 15.41 -1.19
CA LEU A 268 11.93 16.19 -0.95
C LEU A 268 10.79 15.32 -0.41
N MET A 269 10.97 13.99 -0.43
CA MET A 269 9.93 12.99 -0.20
C MET A 269 8.64 13.32 -0.97
N ALA A 270 8.81 13.59 -2.27
CA ALA A 270 7.78 14.18 -3.14
C ALA A 270 7.77 13.56 -4.53
N PHE A 271 6.64 13.68 -5.23
CA PHE A 271 6.53 13.32 -6.65
C PHE A 271 6.67 14.58 -7.51
N LEU A 272 7.65 14.59 -8.40
CA LEU A 272 7.96 15.70 -9.29
C LEU A 272 7.52 15.39 -10.72
N ARG A 273 6.95 16.38 -11.38
CA ARG A 273 6.81 16.36 -12.85
C ARG A 273 8.13 16.73 -13.50
N GLU A 274 8.21 16.59 -14.81
CA GLU A 274 9.45 16.84 -15.55
C GLU A 274 10.00 18.27 -15.34
N SER A 275 9.14 19.28 -15.45
CA SER A 275 9.54 20.67 -15.25
C SER A 275 9.98 20.95 -13.81
N ASP A 276 9.31 20.35 -12.82
CA ASP A 276 9.68 20.41 -11.41
C ASP A 276 11.06 19.78 -11.18
N LEU A 277 11.30 18.60 -11.76
CA LEU A 277 12.58 17.90 -11.70
C LEU A 277 13.71 18.75 -12.27
N ILE A 278 13.50 19.40 -13.42
CA ILE A 278 14.49 20.33 -14.01
C ILE A 278 14.80 21.49 -13.07
N ARG A 279 13.77 22.09 -12.44
CA ARG A 279 13.94 23.21 -11.50
C ARG A 279 14.69 22.78 -10.23
N VAL A 280 14.33 21.63 -9.65
CA VAL A 280 14.98 21.04 -8.48
C VAL A 280 16.44 20.68 -8.77
N GLN A 281 16.71 20.06 -9.94
CA GLN A 281 18.06 19.69 -10.36
C GLN A 281 18.96 20.90 -10.55
N ARG A 282 18.50 21.96 -11.24
CA ARG A 282 19.26 23.21 -11.44
C ARG A 282 19.67 23.89 -10.14
N ASN A 283 18.94 23.61 -9.06
CA ASN A 283 19.18 24.18 -7.73
C ASN A 283 19.89 23.22 -6.77
N ASN A 284 20.40 22.09 -7.27
CA ASN A 284 21.11 21.06 -6.52
C ASN A 284 20.30 20.44 -5.36
N LEU A 285 18.98 20.32 -5.55
CA LEU A 285 18.08 19.74 -4.54
C LEU A 285 17.74 18.26 -4.79
N ILE A 286 18.24 17.68 -5.89
CA ILE A 286 18.07 16.26 -6.21
C ILE A 286 18.97 15.36 -5.33
N SER A 287 18.44 14.25 -4.83
CA SER A 287 19.19 13.30 -4.00
C SER A 287 20.25 12.56 -4.78
N LYS A 288 21.46 12.44 -4.23
CA LYS A 288 22.52 11.62 -4.83
C LYS A 288 22.14 10.13 -4.96
N GLU A 289 21.15 9.68 -4.20
CA GLU A 289 20.63 8.30 -4.29
C GLU A 289 20.02 8.00 -5.68
N PHE A 290 19.70 9.01 -6.51
CA PHE A 290 19.25 8.78 -7.88
C PHE A 290 20.26 7.95 -8.70
N LEU A 291 21.57 8.04 -8.39
CA LEU A 291 22.63 7.28 -9.07
C LEU A 291 22.50 5.77 -8.84
N ARG A 292 21.87 5.34 -7.74
CA ARG A 292 21.60 3.93 -7.43
C ARG A 292 20.41 3.41 -8.20
N ASN A 293 19.50 4.30 -8.59
CA ASN A 293 18.29 3.95 -9.30
C ASN A 293 18.55 3.98 -10.82
N PRO A 294 18.68 2.81 -11.48
CA PRO A 294 19.00 2.77 -12.91
C PRO A 294 17.93 3.43 -13.78
N TYR A 295 16.68 3.48 -13.31
CA TYR A 295 15.59 4.15 -14.02
C TYR A 295 15.65 5.66 -13.87
N SER A 296 16.14 6.17 -12.75
CA SER A 296 16.45 7.59 -12.59
C SER A 296 17.48 8.06 -13.62
N VAL A 297 18.58 7.31 -13.77
CA VAL A 297 19.61 7.61 -14.78
C VAL A 297 19.03 7.56 -16.20
N GLN A 298 18.18 6.56 -16.50
CA GLN A 298 17.51 6.45 -17.79
C GLN A 298 16.54 7.60 -18.06
N ILE A 299 15.79 8.08 -17.06
CA ILE A 299 14.87 9.21 -17.20
C ILE A 299 15.66 10.48 -17.53
N LEU A 300 16.72 10.77 -16.79
CA LEU A 300 17.53 11.97 -17.04
C LEU A 300 18.13 11.95 -18.45
N LYS A 301 18.67 10.81 -18.88
CA LYS A 301 19.15 10.64 -20.26
C LYS A 301 18.03 10.78 -21.29
N HIS A 302 16.86 10.20 -21.02
CA HIS A 302 15.69 10.28 -21.92
C HIS A 302 15.20 11.72 -22.10
N MET A 303 15.24 12.53 -21.04
CA MET A 303 14.91 13.96 -21.08
C MET A 303 15.91 14.78 -21.90
N GLU A 304 17.19 14.39 -21.90
CA GLU A 304 18.22 15.02 -22.73
C GLU A 304 18.11 14.61 -24.21
N ASP A 305 17.97 13.31 -24.48
CA ASP A 305 17.98 12.75 -25.83
C ASP A 305 16.66 12.97 -26.58
N THR A 306 15.52 12.92 -25.86
CA THR A 306 14.17 12.97 -26.44
C THR A 306 13.17 13.72 -25.55
N PRO A 307 13.33 15.04 -25.36
CA PRO A 307 12.53 15.84 -24.41
C PRO A 307 11.01 15.78 -24.65
N ASP A 308 10.55 15.59 -25.89
CA ASP A 308 9.12 15.56 -26.22
C ASP A 308 8.45 14.19 -25.99
N LYS A 309 9.20 13.15 -25.60
CA LYS A 309 8.65 11.80 -25.42
C LYS A 309 8.37 11.52 -23.95
N PRO A 310 7.17 11.04 -23.58
CA PRO A 310 6.88 10.70 -22.19
C PRO A 310 7.65 9.46 -21.73
N TRP A 311 8.14 9.51 -20.49
CA TRP A 311 8.88 8.41 -19.83
C TRP A 311 8.01 7.67 -18.80
N LEU A 312 6.72 7.53 -19.08
CA LEU A 312 5.72 6.96 -18.15
C LEU A 312 6.08 5.56 -17.64
N ALA A 313 6.57 4.67 -18.52
CA ALA A 313 6.95 3.33 -18.11
C ALA A 313 8.20 3.32 -17.22
N LEU A 314 9.13 4.28 -17.41
CA LEU A 314 10.29 4.45 -16.54
C LEU A 314 9.87 5.04 -15.20
N SER A 315 8.89 5.95 -15.19
CA SER A 315 8.38 6.59 -13.97
C SER A 315 7.87 5.58 -12.94
N TRP A 316 7.15 4.54 -13.40
CA TRP A 316 6.70 3.48 -12.50
C TRP A 316 7.86 2.66 -11.94
N ARG A 317 8.82 2.30 -12.78
CA ARG A 317 9.98 1.50 -12.36
C ARG A 317 10.89 2.29 -11.41
N GLN A 318 11.07 3.59 -11.69
CA GLN A 318 11.83 4.51 -10.85
C GLN A 318 11.25 4.56 -9.44
N TYR A 319 9.94 4.75 -9.30
CA TYR A 319 9.30 4.76 -7.99
C TYR A 319 9.39 3.40 -7.28
N MET A 320 9.05 2.31 -7.97
CA MET A 320 9.07 0.96 -7.36
C MET A 320 10.48 0.59 -6.88
N PHE A 321 11.52 0.97 -7.63
CA PHE A 321 12.91 0.81 -7.19
C PHE A 321 13.19 1.67 -5.96
N ALA A 322 12.86 2.95 -6.00
CA ALA A 322 13.13 3.88 -4.90
C ALA A 322 12.44 3.44 -3.60
N PHE A 323 11.20 2.96 -3.68
CA PHE A 323 10.46 2.41 -2.55
C PHE A 323 11.20 1.21 -1.93
N ALA A 324 11.60 0.24 -2.75
CA ALA A 324 12.27 -0.97 -2.27
C ALA A 324 13.68 -0.69 -1.71
N ASP A 325 14.44 0.20 -2.35
CA ASP A 325 15.78 0.58 -1.89
C ASP A 325 15.72 1.38 -0.58
N LEU A 326 14.82 2.36 -0.48
CA LEU A 326 14.66 3.16 0.74
C LEU A 326 14.14 2.30 1.91
N GLU A 327 13.20 1.37 1.68
CA GLU A 327 12.77 0.41 2.71
C GLU A 327 13.95 -0.43 3.22
N ALA A 328 14.75 -0.98 2.31
CA ALA A 328 15.90 -1.79 2.67
C ALA A 328 16.95 -0.99 3.48
N ARG A 329 17.15 0.28 3.13
CA ARG A 329 18.05 1.19 3.87
C ARG A 329 17.52 1.56 5.25
N ILE A 330 16.21 1.78 5.40
CA ILE A 330 15.59 1.99 6.71
C ILE A 330 15.72 0.72 7.56
N ASN A 331 15.39 -0.45 7.01
CA ASN A 331 15.47 -1.73 7.72
C ASN A 331 16.91 -2.08 8.15
N SER A 332 17.92 -1.75 7.33
CA SER A 332 19.34 -1.93 7.67
C SER A 332 19.92 -0.81 8.55
N ARG A 333 19.10 0.18 8.95
CA ARG A 333 19.51 1.38 9.70
C ARG A 333 20.56 2.24 8.98
N ALA A 334 20.71 2.08 7.67
CA ALA A 334 21.53 2.96 6.83
C ALA A 334 20.88 4.34 6.65
N VAL A 335 19.56 4.42 6.81
CA VAL A 335 18.79 5.67 6.83
C VAL A 335 18.03 5.77 8.15
N ASP A 336 18.17 6.93 8.79
CA ASP A 336 17.33 7.33 9.92
C ASP A 336 16.16 8.17 9.40
N VAL A 337 14.93 7.73 9.65
CA VAL A 337 13.72 8.40 9.13
C VAL A 337 13.59 9.83 9.66
N GLY A 338 13.97 10.09 10.92
CA GLY A 338 13.92 11.42 11.51
C GLY A 338 14.87 12.40 10.82
N LYS A 339 16.10 11.96 10.52
CA LYS A 339 17.08 12.73 9.75
C LYS A 339 16.62 12.95 8.31
N LEU A 340 16.14 11.89 7.63
CA LEU A 340 15.59 11.98 6.27
C LEU A 340 14.50 13.06 6.18
N LEU A 341 13.51 13.02 7.07
CA LEU A 341 12.42 14.00 7.05
C LEU A 341 12.89 15.41 7.43
N LYS A 342 13.85 15.54 8.34
CA LYS A 342 14.45 16.85 8.69
C LYS A 342 15.21 17.45 7.51
N GLU A 343 15.96 16.64 6.77
CA GLU A 343 16.66 17.06 5.55
C GLU A 343 15.66 17.46 4.47
N ALA A 344 14.58 16.68 4.30
CA ALA A 344 13.51 17.02 3.36
C ALA A 344 12.84 18.36 3.68
N GLU A 345 12.57 18.65 4.96
CA GLU A 345 12.02 19.95 5.35
C GLU A 345 12.98 21.10 5.02
N ASN A 346 14.27 20.95 5.33
CA ASN A 346 15.28 21.96 5.02
C ASN A 346 15.39 22.21 3.50
N ASN A 347 15.24 21.17 2.69
CA ASN A 347 15.25 21.28 1.23
C ASN A 347 14.00 22.01 0.71
N TRP A 348 12.84 21.80 1.32
CA TRP A 348 11.63 22.57 1.00
C TRP A 348 11.74 24.05 1.41
N VAL A 349 12.32 24.35 2.57
CA VAL A 349 12.64 25.74 2.96
C VAL A 349 13.60 26.38 1.95
N THR A 350 14.65 25.66 1.56
CA THR A 350 15.60 26.12 0.53
C THR A 350 14.91 26.35 -0.82
N ALA A 351 13.95 25.51 -1.20
CA ALA A 351 13.18 25.66 -2.42
C ALA A 351 12.34 26.94 -2.41
N GLU A 352 11.66 27.21 -1.29
CA GLU A 352 10.86 28.43 -1.09
C GLU A 352 11.73 29.69 -1.12
N GLU A 353 12.86 29.71 -0.40
CA GLU A 353 13.80 30.85 -0.39
C GLU A 353 14.36 31.16 -1.79
N LYS A 354 14.49 30.14 -2.64
CA LYS A 354 14.93 30.28 -4.03
C LYS A 354 13.78 30.50 -5.02
N ASN A 355 12.54 30.65 -4.54
CA ASN A 355 11.32 30.79 -5.34
C ASN A 355 11.12 29.65 -6.36
N ILE A 356 11.45 28.42 -5.95
CA ILE A 356 11.26 27.22 -6.78
C ILE A 356 9.82 26.74 -6.58
N LEU A 357 8.93 27.20 -7.46
CA LEU A 357 7.52 26.81 -7.45
C LEU A 357 7.32 25.52 -8.24
N MET A 358 6.53 24.59 -7.71
CA MET A 358 6.12 23.38 -8.44
C MET A 358 4.91 23.65 -9.34
N GLU A 359 4.72 22.85 -10.38
CA GLU A 359 3.53 22.92 -11.24
C GLU A 359 2.24 22.67 -10.46
N GLU A 360 2.26 21.68 -9.58
CA GLU A 360 1.14 21.39 -8.71
C GLU A 360 1.26 22.24 -7.44
N ILE A 361 0.36 23.21 -7.25
CA ILE A 361 0.37 24.14 -6.10
C ILE A 361 0.45 23.40 -4.75
N LYS A 362 -0.19 22.23 -4.66
CA LYS A 362 -0.22 21.42 -3.43
C LYS A 362 1.02 20.55 -3.22
N ASN A 363 1.98 20.58 -4.15
CA ASN A 363 3.28 19.92 -4.03
C ASN A 363 4.29 20.93 -3.47
N ASN A 364 4.09 21.36 -2.23
CA ASN A 364 4.83 22.47 -1.59
C ASN A 364 5.55 22.05 -0.28
N GLY A 365 5.60 20.75 0.02
CA GLY A 365 6.30 20.21 1.18
C GLY A 365 5.58 20.30 2.52
N GLU A 366 4.36 20.86 2.59
CA GLU A 366 3.63 21.03 3.86
C GLU A 366 3.48 19.74 4.67
N TRP A 367 3.32 18.59 4.00
CA TRP A 367 3.18 17.29 4.66
C TRP A 367 4.44 16.86 5.41
N ILE A 368 5.63 17.33 5.03
CA ILE A 368 6.89 16.90 5.67
C ILE A 368 6.95 17.36 7.13
N ARG A 369 6.53 18.60 7.39
CA ARG A 369 6.45 19.12 8.77
C ARG A 369 5.48 18.28 9.61
N ILE A 370 4.36 17.89 9.03
CA ILE A 370 3.32 17.07 9.66
C ILE A 370 3.88 15.68 9.98
N TRP A 371 4.59 15.05 9.04
CA TRP A 371 5.21 13.74 9.23
C TRP A 371 6.29 13.76 10.30
N ARG A 372 7.11 14.84 10.35
CA ARG A 372 8.10 15.02 11.42
C ARG A 372 7.44 15.16 12.79
N ARG A 373 6.37 15.94 12.88
CA ARG A 373 5.59 16.06 14.12
C ARG A 373 5.05 14.70 14.54
N ALA A 374 4.43 13.97 13.60
CA ALA A 374 3.88 12.66 13.90
C ALA A 374 4.95 11.68 14.39
N LEU A 375 6.13 11.65 13.76
CA LEU A 375 7.25 10.82 14.20
C LEU A 375 7.76 11.20 15.60
N ILE A 376 7.88 12.50 15.91
CA ILE A 376 8.33 12.97 17.22
C ILE A 376 7.29 12.64 18.30
N GLU A 377 6.01 12.91 18.03
CA GLU A 377 4.90 12.67 18.97
C GLU A 377 4.64 11.17 19.18
N TYR A 378 4.93 10.31 18.19
CA TYR A 378 4.89 8.85 18.34
C TYR A 378 6.00 8.30 19.24
N LEU A 379 7.19 8.91 19.23
CA LEU A 379 8.34 8.46 20.01
C LEU A 379 8.31 8.92 21.48
N GLN A 380 7.35 9.77 21.84
CA GLN A 380 7.08 10.22 23.22
C GLN A 380 6.08 9.29 23.88
#